data_AF-Q0FYA9-F1
#
_entry.id   AF-Q0FYA9-F1
#
_cell.length_a   1.000
_cell.length_b   1.000
_cell.length_c   1.000
_cell.angle_alpha   90.00
_cell.angle_beta   90.00
_cell.angle_gamma   90.00
#
_symmetry.space_group_name_H-M   'P 1'
#
loop_
_entity.id
_entity.type
_entity.pdbx_description
1 polymer ?
#
loop_
_entity_poly.entity_id
_entity_poly.type
_entity_poly.pdbx_seq_one_letter_code
_entity_poly.pdbx_strand_id
1 'polypeptide(L)'
;MDATMGLLWEVSIWEFIFVTVILGGAASYAIGRSTALGWNGWGLMAFYVFLLNIALRFIHFSLFDGTFYLPLDSFGTALYYGIIDYIVLFAIAAAGRAYVRNRQMARQYGFLRAG
;
A
#
# COMPACT_ATOMS: atom_id res chain seq x y z
N MET A 1 -12.23 -23.23 5.25
CA MET A 1 -10.80 -23.03 5.59
C MET A 1 -10.82 -22.26 6.90
N ASP A 2 -10.25 -22.81 7.97
CA ASP A 2 -10.38 -22.24 9.31
C ASP A 2 -9.67 -20.88 9.39
N ALA A 3 -10.39 -19.84 9.81
CA ALA A 3 -9.86 -18.51 10.01
C ALA A 3 -8.92 -18.52 11.23
N THR A 4 -7.62 -18.60 10.98
CA THR A 4 -6.59 -18.47 12.02
C THR A 4 -6.09 -17.04 12.04
N MET A 5 -6.41 -16.30 13.10
CA MET A 5 -5.91 -14.96 13.38
C MET A 5 -4.38 -15.00 13.55
N GLY A 6 -3.65 -14.63 12.50
CA GLY A 6 -2.20 -14.60 12.47
C GLY A 6 -1.65 -13.20 12.77
N LEU A 7 -0.33 -13.09 12.92
CA LEU A 7 0.34 -11.79 13.14
C LEU A 7 0.15 -10.83 11.94
N LEU A 8 0.06 -11.37 10.72
CA LEU A 8 0.02 -10.58 9.48
C LEU A 8 -1.31 -10.68 8.72
N TRP A 9 -2.14 -11.70 8.99
CA TRP A 9 -3.38 -11.96 8.25
C TRP A 9 -4.51 -12.31 9.22
N GLU A 10 -5.71 -11.84 8.88
CA GLU A 10 -6.90 -12.02 9.72
C GLU A 10 -7.65 -13.31 9.38
N VAL A 11 -7.93 -13.53 8.09
CA VAL A 11 -8.78 -14.63 7.63
C VAL A 11 -7.93 -15.71 6.97
N SER A 12 -7.13 -15.34 5.97
CA SER A 12 -6.29 -16.28 5.23
C SER A 12 -5.05 -15.62 4.64
N ILE A 13 -3.93 -16.36 4.64
CA ILE A 13 -2.69 -15.91 3.98
C ILE A 13 -2.86 -15.72 2.46
N TRP A 14 -3.73 -16.51 1.83
CA TRP A 14 -3.95 -16.44 0.39
C TRP A 14 -4.66 -15.14 0.01
N GLU A 15 -5.66 -14.74 0.79
CA GLU A 15 -6.35 -13.48 0.61
C GLU A 15 -5.39 -12.29 0.74
N PHE A 16 -4.52 -12.29 1.76
CA PHE A 16 -3.50 -11.26 1.92
C PHE A 16 -2.57 -11.16 0.69
N ILE A 17 -2.13 -12.30 0.17
CA ILE A 17 -1.28 -12.34 -1.03
C ILE A 17 -2.03 -11.80 -2.26
N PHE A 18 -3.26 -12.26 -2.52
CA PHE A 18 -4.00 -11.84 -3.71
C PHE A 18 -4.49 -10.39 -3.64
N VAL A 19 -5.08 -9.97 -2.52
CA VAL A 19 -5.71 -8.65 -2.38
C VAL A 19 -4.66 -7.59 -2.01
N THR A 20 -3.84 -7.80 -0.99
CA THR A 20 -2.90 -6.78 -0.53
C THR A 20 -1.66 -6.74 -1.43
N VAL A 21 -1.02 -7.88 -1.67
CA VAL A 21 0.28 -7.91 -2.38
C VAL A 21 0.12 -7.76 -3.89
N ILE A 22 -0.80 -8.52 -4.52
CA ILE A 22 -0.96 -8.46 -5.98
C ILE A 22 -1.81 -7.25 -6.39
N LEU A 23 -3.08 -7.19 -5.98
CA LEU A 23 -3.99 -6.12 -6.39
C LEU A 23 -3.57 -4.77 -5.78
N GLY A 24 -3.43 -4.73 -4.45
CA GLY A 24 -3.03 -3.55 -3.71
C GLY A 24 -1.61 -3.10 -4.04
N GLY A 25 -0.67 -4.04 -4.18
CA GLY A 25 0.71 -3.74 -4.55
C GLY A 25 0.83 -3.15 -5.95
N ALA A 26 0.08 -3.65 -6.94
CA ALA A 26 0.06 -3.06 -8.27
C ALA A 26 -0.47 -1.62 -8.25
N ALA A 27 -1.57 -1.38 -7.52
CA ALA A 27 -2.15 -0.05 -7.36
C ALA A 27 -1.21 0.91 -6.59
N SER A 28 -0.59 0.45 -5.51
CA SER A 28 0.33 1.26 -4.70
C SER A 28 1.62 1.59 -5.47
N TYR A 29 2.16 0.65 -6.25
CA TYR A 29 3.27 0.92 -7.17
C TYR A 29 2.90 1.98 -8.20
N ALA A 30 1.67 1.94 -8.75
CA ALA A 30 1.19 2.96 -9.68
C ALA A 30 1.08 4.34 -9.02
N ILE A 31 0.62 4.42 -7.76
CA ILE A 31 0.62 5.66 -6.95
C ILE A 31 2.05 6.19 -6.74
N GLY A 32 2.98 5.31 -6.37
CA GLY A 32 4.39 5.67 -6.21
C GLY A 32 4.99 6.24 -7.48
N ARG A 33 4.72 5.59 -8.62
CA ARG A 33 5.14 6.04 -9.95
C ARG A 33 4.51 7.38 -10.34
N SER A 34 3.20 7.55 -10.18
CA SER A 34 2.50 8.79 -10.59
C SER A 34 2.97 9.99 -9.78
N THR A 35 3.16 9.82 -8.47
CA THR A 35 3.65 10.89 -7.59
C THR A 35 5.11 11.26 -7.89
N ALA A 36 5.95 10.29 -8.28
CA ALA A 36 7.30 10.56 -8.74
C ALA A 36 7.33 11.31 -10.08
N LEU A 37 6.49 10.92 -11.04
CA LEU A 37 6.40 11.56 -12.35
C LEU A 37 6.04 13.05 -12.22
N GLY A 38 5.10 13.38 -11.33
CA GLY A 38 4.70 14.76 -11.05
C GLY A 38 5.60 15.51 -10.07
N TRP A 39 6.73 14.95 -9.63
CA TRP A 39 7.62 15.56 -8.63
C TRP A 39 6.91 15.93 -7.30
N ASN A 40 5.78 15.29 -7.02
CA ASN A 40 4.94 15.58 -5.86
C ASN A 40 5.65 15.18 -4.57
N GLY A 41 5.29 15.81 -3.45
CA GLY A 41 5.84 15.48 -2.12
C GLY A 41 5.48 14.08 -1.61
N TRP A 42 6.21 13.61 -0.59
CA TRP A 42 5.94 12.33 0.08
C TRP A 42 4.59 12.29 0.79
N GLY A 43 4.11 13.43 1.30
CA GLY A 43 2.81 13.53 1.96
C GLY A 43 1.63 13.21 1.03
N LEU A 44 1.69 13.64 -0.23
CA LEU A 44 0.63 13.32 -1.20
C LEU A 44 0.59 11.81 -1.51
N MET A 45 1.76 11.18 -1.63
CA MET A 45 1.85 9.74 -1.81
C MET A 45 1.29 8.98 -0.60
N ALA A 46 1.68 9.38 0.61
CA ALA A 46 1.17 8.80 1.85
C ALA A 46 -0.36 8.89 1.91
N PHE A 47 -0.93 10.05 1.57
CA PHE A 47 -2.38 10.26 1.54
C PHE A 47 -3.08 9.35 0.51
N TYR A 48 -2.55 9.21 -0.70
CA TYR A 48 -3.14 8.31 -1.70
C TYR A 48 -3.03 6.83 -1.31
N VAL A 49 -1.92 6.41 -0.71
CA VAL A 49 -1.78 5.04 -0.19
C VAL A 49 -2.75 4.79 0.97
N PHE A 50 -3.01 5.81 1.80
CA PHE A 50 -3.99 5.72 2.89
C PHE A 50 -5.41 5.52 2.36
N LEU A 51 -5.83 6.28 1.34
CA LEU A 51 -7.12 6.07 0.69
C LEU A 51 -7.22 4.68 0.03
N LEU A 52 -6.15 4.22 -0.61
CA LEU A 52 -6.09 2.87 -1.19
C LEU A 52 -6.23 1.79 -0.11
N ASN A 53 -5.56 1.96 1.03
CA ASN A 53 -5.64 1.02 2.16
C ASN A 53 -7.08 0.87 2.67
N ILE A 54 -7.83 1.98 2.82
CA ILE A 54 -9.24 1.93 3.19
C ILE A 54 -10.07 1.14 2.16
N ALA A 55 -9.83 1.38 0.87
CA ALA A 55 -10.52 0.66 -0.19
C ALA A 55 -10.21 -0.85 -0.19
N LEU A 56 -8.97 -1.24 0.09
CA LEU A 56 -8.58 -2.66 0.19
C LEU A 56 -9.17 -3.31 1.44
N ARG A 57 -9.17 -2.64 2.59
CA ARG A 57 -9.86 -3.11 3.80
C ARG A 57 -11.34 -3.37 3.53
N PHE A 58 -11.99 -2.53 2.72
CA PHE A 58 -13.37 -2.77 2.31
C PHE A 58 -13.52 -4.05 1.46
N ILE A 59 -12.56 -4.37 0.60
CA ILE A 59 -12.55 -5.64 -0.15
C ILE A 59 -12.35 -6.84 0.78
N HIS A 60 -11.42 -6.76 1.72
CA HIS A 60 -11.22 -7.78 2.77
C HIS A 60 -12.52 -8.06 3.55
N PHE A 61 -13.21 -7.00 3.96
CA PHE A 61 -14.52 -7.10 4.61
C PHE A 61 -15.58 -7.73 3.70
N SER A 62 -15.75 -7.22 2.48
CA SER A 62 -16.88 -7.59 1.62
C SER A 62 -16.78 -8.99 1.01
N LEU A 63 -15.55 -9.44 0.75
CA LEU A 63 -15.31 -10.66 -0.02
C LEU A 63 -14.87 -11.85 0.85
N PHE A 64 -14.35 -11.58 2.06
CA PHE A 64 -13.76 -12.60 2.92
C PHE A 64 -14.19 -12.49 4.38
N ASP A 65 -15.20 -11.68 4.68
CA ASP A 65 -15.73 -11.48 6.04
C ASP A 65 -14.66 -11.00 7.04
N GLY A 66 -13.64 -10.28 6.56
CA GLY A 66 -12.65 -9.62 7.41
C GLY A 66 -13.26 -8.49 8.25
N THR A 67 -12.52 -7.93 9.21
CA THR A 67 -13.03 -6.78 9.97
C THR A 67 -13.07 -5.51 9.12
N PHE A 68 -13.85 -4.52 9.54
CA PHE A 68 -13.80 -3.18 8.97
C PHE A 68 -13.79 -2.17 10.11
N TYR A 69 -13.53 -0.89 9.82
CA TYR A 69 -13.48 0.16 10.85
C TYR A 69 -14.83 0.37 11.57
N LEU A 70 -15.92 -0.20 11.06
CA LEU A 70 -17.21 -0.24 11.72
C LEU A 70 -17.71 -1.69 11.79
N PRO A 71 -18.38 -2.10 12.90
CA PRO A 71 -18.74 -1.31 14.08
C PRO A 71 -17.56 -1.05 15.06
N LEU A 72 -17.73 -0.08 15.97
CA LEU A 72 -16.65 0.46 16.84
C LEU A 72 -16.04 -0.57 17.82
N ASP A 73 -16.73 -1.67 18.07
CA ASP A 73 -16.26 -2.81 18.85
C ASP A 73 -15.08 -3.53 18.18
N SER A 74 -15.11 -3.62 16.85
CA SER A 74 -14.05 -4.23 16.02
C SER A 74 -12.97 -3.23 15.55
N PHE A 75 -13.05 -1.97 15.99
CA PHE A 75 -12.14 -0.92 15.53
C PHE A 75 -10.67 -1.20 15.85
N GLY A 76 -10.39 -1.80 17.02
CA GLY A 76 -9.02 -2.09 17.45
C GLY A 76 -8.32 -3.12 16.55
N THR A 77 -9.00 -4.21 16.21
CA THR A 77 -8.47 -5.24 15.30
C THR A 77 -8.37 -4.71 13.88
N ALA A 78 -9.39 -3.98 13.41
CA ALA A 78 -9.38 -3.37 12.08
C ALA A 78 -8.25 -2.35 11.90
N LEU A 79 -7.93 -1.58 12.95
CA LEU A 79 -6.81 -0.64 12.93
C LEU A 79 -5.46 -1.35 12.89
N TYR A 80 -5.29 -2.43 13.66
CA TYR A 80 -4.06 -3.23 13.66
C TYR A 80 -3.74 -3.78 12.26
N TYR A 81 -4.68 -4.49 11.65
CA TYR A 81 -4.47 -5.04 10.30
C TYR A 81 -4.40 -3.94 9.24
N GLY A 82 -5.18 -2.87 9.38
CA GLY A 82 -5.11 -1.71 8.49
C GLY A 82 -3.73 -1.04 8.48
N ILE A 83 -3.06 -0.94 9.64
CA ILE A 83 -1.69 -0.41 9.74
C ILE A 83 -0.69 -1.33 9.03
N ILE A 84 -0.81 -2.66 9.21
CA ILE A 84 0.07 -3.63 8.54
C ILE A 84 -0.07 -3.50 7.02
N ASP A 85 -1.30 -3.53 6.51
CA ASP A 85 -1.59 -3.35 5.08
C ASP A 85 -1.03 -2.01 4.58
N TYR A 86 -1.22 -0.93 5.34
CA TYR A 86 -0.72 0.39 4.97
C TYR A 86 0.81 0.41 4.86
N ILE A 87 1.53 -0.19 5.81
CA ILE A 87 3.00 -0.26 5.77
C ILE A 87 3.47 -1.04 4.53
N VAL A 88 2.83 -2.17 4.23
CA VAL A 88 3.17 -3.01 3.06
C VAL A 88 2.93 -2.22 1.77
N LEU A 89 1.77 -1.60 1.62
CA LEU A 89 1.44 -0.79 0.45
C LEU A 89 2.36 0.43 0.32
N PHE A 90 2.69 1.09 1.42
CA PHE A 90 3.58 2.23 1.44
C PHE A 90 4.99 1.85 1.01
N ALA A 91 5.50 0.70 1.47
CA ALA A 91 6.80 0.19 1.06
C ALA A 91 6.85 -0.07 -0.47
N ILE A 92 5.80 -0.67 -1.02
CA ILE A 92 5.69 -0.92 -2.47
C ILE A 92 5.59 0.41 -3.26
N ALA A 93 4.78 1.36 -2.79
CA ALA A 93 4.70 2.70 -3.38
C ALA A 93 6.05 3.43 -3.33
N ALA A 94 6.76 3.35 -2.20
CA ALA A 94 8.08 3.94 -2.03
C ALA A 94 9.11 3.31 -3.00
N ALA A 95 9.07 1.99 -3.20
CA ALA A 95 9.92 1.31 -4.19
C ALA A 95 9.64 1.80 -5.62
N GLY A 96 8.36 1.90 -6.02
CA GLY A 96 7.98 2.44 -7.33
C GLY A 96 8.38 3.90 -7.52
N ARG A 97 8.23 4.71 -6.47
CA ARG A 97 8.68 6.10 -6.45
C ARG A 97 10.20 6.22 -6.60
N ALA A 98 10.95 5.46 -5.82
CA ALA A 98 12.42 5.47 -5.84
C ALA A 98 12.97 5.09 -7.23
N TYR A 99 12.39 4.06 -7.85
CA TYR A 99 12.76 3.63 -9.21
C TYR A 99 12.62 4.75 -10.25
N VAL A 100 11.50 5.48 -10.22
CA VAL A 100 11.23 6.59 -11.15
C VAL A 100 12.10 7.80 -10.84
N ARG A 101 12.21 8.20 -9.57
CA ARG A 101 13.04 9.34 -9.13
C ARG A 101 14.50 9.14 -9.50
N ASN A 102 15.05 7.95 -9.28
CA ASN A 102 16.45 7.65 -9.62
C ASN A 102 16.72 7.81 -11.12
N ARG A 103 15.78 7.37 -11.97
CA ARG A 103 15.86 7.53 -13.42
C ARG A 103 15.73 8.98 -13.87
N GLN A 104 14.81 9.73 -13.26
CA GLN A 104 14.66 11.16 -13.53
C GLN A 104 15.94 11.92 -13.18
N MET A 105 16.52 11.66 -12.00
CA MET A 105 17.78 12.30 -11.59
C MET A 105 18.93 11.94 -12.52
N ALA A 106 19.07 10.66 -12.91
CA ALA A 106 20.13 10.23 -13.83
C ALA A 106 19.99 10.89 -15.23
N ARG A 107 18.77 11.10 -15.72
CA ARG A 107 18.52 11.71 -17.03
C ARG A 107 18.67 13.22 -17.01
N GLN A 108 18.05 13.90 -16.05
CA GLN A 108 18.04 15.36 -16.02
C GLN A 108 19.30 15.95 -15.40
N TYR A 109 19.87 15.30 -14.38
CA TYR A 109 21.08 15.77 -13.70
C TYR A 109 22.31 14.91 -14.02
N GLY A 110 22.26 14.09 -15.08
CA GLY A 110 23.40 13.29 -15.51
C GLY A 110 24.64 14.13 -15.83
N PHE A 111 24.44 15.36 -16.29
CA PHE A 111 25.54 16.31 -16.56
C PHE A 111 26.31 16.70 -15.28
N LEU A 112 25.68 16.72 -14.11
CA LEU A 112 26.35 17.01 -12.82
C LEU A 112 27.26 15.87 -12.35
N ARG A 113 27.14 14.68 -12.95
CA ARG A 113 27.99 13.51 -12.64
C ARG A 113 29.17 13.34 -13.62
N ALA A 114 29.20 14.11 -14.69
CA ALA A 114 30.16 13.93 -15.80
C ALA A 114 31.30 14.96 -15.83
N GLY A 115 31.30 15.94 -14.92
CA GLY A 115 32.42 16.87 -14.67
C GLY A 115 33.18 16.47 -13.42
#